data_AF-A0A9P6UHC7-F1
#
_entry.id   AF-A0A9P6UHC7-F1
#
_cell.length_a   1.000
_cell.length_b   1.000
_cell.length_c   1.000
_cell.angle_alpha   90.00
_cell.angle_beta   90.00
_cell.angle_gamma   90.00
#
_symmetry.space_group_name_H-M   'P 1'
#
loop_
_entity.id
_entity.type
_entity.pdbx_description
1 polymer ?
#
loop_
_entity_poly.entity_id
_entity_poly.type
_entity_poly.pdbx_seq_one_letter_code
_entity_poly.pdbx_strand_id
1 'polypeptide(L)'
;MAHIRERELLFGEGSLLEVFGPLIVTICGNNTLYADKTLQSSAALALCKLMCISSEFCEQNLLLLFTMLEKSTEPTIRSNIIIALGDMAVCFNNLIDANIAYLYKRLSDSDATVKKNTLMVLTHLILN
;
A
#
# COMPACT_ATOMS: atom_id res chain seq x y z
N MET A 1 -20.57 -2.52 -11.72
CA MET A 1 -19.83 -1.91 -10.58
C MET A 1 -18.33 -2.28 -10.58
N ALA A 2 -17.95 -3.55 -10.78
CA ALA A 2 -16.53 -3.95 -10.81
C ALA A 2 -15.69 -3.19 -11.86
N HIS A 3 -16.21 -2.99 -13.07
CA HIS A 3 -15.54 -2.21 -14.14
C HIS A 3 -15.28 -0.75 -13.76
N ILE A 4 -16.26 -0.10 -13.12
CA ILE A 4 -16.16 1.30 -12.69
C ILE A 4 -15.01 1.43 -11.69
N ARG A 5 -14.95 0.52 -10.71
CA ARG A 5 -13.88 0.49 -9.71
C ARG A 5 -12.51 0.23 -10.35
N GLU A 6 -12.44 -0.77 -11.23
CA GLU A 6 -11.18 -1.25 -11.79
C GLU A 6 -10.58 -0.27 -12.82
N ARG A 7 -11.41 0.48 -13.55
CA ARG A 7 -10.94 1.37 -14.61
C ARG A 7 -11.35 2.82 -14.40
N GLU A 8 -12.65 3.11 -14.34
CA GLU A 8 -13.15 4.48 -14.43
C GLU A 8 -12.70 5.37 -13.26
N LEU A 9 -12.63 4.83 -12.03
CA LEU A 9 -12.23 5.61 -10.86
C LEU A 9 -10.79 6.12 -10.94
N LEU A 10 -9.83 5.35 -11.46
CA LEU A 10 -8.41 5.73 -11.47
C LEU A 10 -7.91 6.19 -12.84
N PHE A 11 -8.61 5.84 -13.91
CA PHE A 11 -8.14 6.04 -15.29
C PHE A 11 -9.18 6.69 -16.21
N GLY A 12 -10.37 7.02 -15.72
CA GLY A 12 -11.41 7.66 -16.53
C GLY A 12 -11.11 9.14 -16.76
N GLU A 13 -11.19 9.61 -18.01
CA GLU A 13 -11.03 11.02 -18.39
C GLU A 13 -12.05 11.90 -17.65
N GLY A 14 -11.60 12.60 -16.62
CA GLY A 14 -12.44 13.43 -15.74
C GLY A 14 -12.70 12.84 -14.36
N SER A 15 -12.14 11.67 -14.05
CA SER A 15 -12.05 11.20 -12.68
C SER A 15 -11.04 12.04 -11.91
N LEU A 16 -11.43 12.46 -10.70
CA LEU A 16 -10.53 13.19 -9.81
C LEU A 16 -9.27 12.37 -9.46
N LEU A 17 -9.39 11.04 -9.31
CA LEU A 17 -8.26 10.21 -8.90
C LEU A 17 -7.27 9.94 -10.04
N GLU A 18 -7.65 10.19 -11.29
CA GLU A 18 -6.74 10.14 -12.44
C GLU A 18 -5.56 11.10 -12.25
N VAL A 19 -5.83 12.28 -11.64
CA VAL A 19 -4.80 13.28 -11.35
C VAL A 19 -4.04 12.95 -10.07
N PHE A 20 -4.74 12.48 -9.03
CA PHE A 20 -4.11 12.21 -7.74
C PHE A 20 -3.24 10.95 -7.72
N GLY A 21 -3.56 9.93 -8.50
CA GLY A 21 -2.77 8.70 -8.58
C GLY A 21 -1.30 8.97 -8.91
N PRO A 22 -0.98 9.58 -10.07
CA PRO A 22 0.38 9.93 -10.45
C PRO A 22 1.07 10.89 -9.48
N LEU A 23 0.32 11.86 -8.92
CA LEU A 23 0.86 12.79 -7.93
C LEU A 23 1.33 12.05 -6.66
N ILE A 24 0.50 11.16 -6.13
CA ILE A 24 0.81 10.37 -4.93
C ILE A 24 2.02 9.46 -5.19
N VAL A 25 2.05 8.77 -6.34
CA VAL A 25 3.19 7.94 -6.74
C VAL A 25 4.47 8.76 -6.82
N THR A 26 4.39 9.98 -7.37
CA THR A 26 5.54 10.90 -7.44
C THR A 26 6.05 11.30 -6.05
N ILE A 27 5.15 11.62 -5.12
CA ILE A 27 5.54 12.01 -3.74
C ILE A 27 6.20 10.83 -3.01
N CYS A 28 5.61 9.65 -3.10
CA CYS A 28 6.12 8.43 -2.48
C CYS A 28 7.46 7.98 -3.10
N GLY A 29 7.63 8.12 -4.41
CA GLY A 29 8.86 7.75 -5.13
C GLY A 29 10.03 8.71 -4.91
N ASN A 30 9.77 9.94 -4.48
CA ASN A 30 10.79 11.00 -4.30
C ASN A 30 10.86 11.46 -2.84
N ASN A 31 11.00 10.52 -1.90
CA ASN A 31 10.97 10.78 -0.46
C ASN A 31 12.07 11.73 0.06
N THR A 32 13.18 11.88 -0.66
CA THR A 32 14.25 12.85 -0.33
C THR A 32 13.88 14.27 -0.70
N LEU A 33 13.14 14.44 -1.81
CA LEU A 33 12.61 15.74 -2.24
C LEU A 33 11.42 16.18 -1.38
N TYR A 34 10.54 15.23 -1.05
CA TYR A 34 9.36 15.44 -0.24
C TYR A 34 9.57 14.94 1.20
N ALA A 35 10.59 15.45 1.90
CA ALA A 35 11.03 14.92 3.19
C ALA A 35 10.10 15.20 4.40
N ASP A 36 9.04 15.99 4.22
CA ASP A 36 8.09 16.25 5.30
C ASP A 36 7.37 14.96 5.73
N LYS A 37 7.44 14.65 7.03
CA LYS A 37 6.94 13.38 7.57
C LYS A 37 5.43 13.25 7.48
N THR A 38 4.70 14.35 7.64
CA THR A 38 3.24 14.37 7.55
C THR A 38 2.84 14.08 6.11
N LEU A 39 3.45 14.77 5.15
CA LEU A 39 3.24 14.55 3.73
C LEU A 39 3.54 13.11 3.33
N GLN A 40 4.69 12.55 3.72
CA GLN A 40 5.05 11.17 3.40
C GLN A 40 4.06 10.16 4.01
N SER A 41 3.64 10.37 5.26
CA SER A 41 2.67 9.48 5.91
C SER A 41 1.30 9.52 5.24
N SER A 42 0.84 10.72 4.88
CA SER A 42 -0.42 10.93 4.16
C SER A 42 -0.36 10.36 2.75
N ALA A 43 0.73 10.58 2.01
CA ALA A 43 0.93 10.06 0.66
C ALA A 43 1.01 8.53 0.66
N ALA A 44 1.73 7.93 1.62
CA ALA A 44 1.79 6.48 1.78
C ALA A 44 0.42 5.87 2.04
N LEU A 45 -0.38 6.47 2.93
CA LEU A 45 -1.75 6.02 3.20
C LEU A 45 -2.65 6.16 1.96
N ALA A 46 -2.51 7.27 1.22
CA ALA A 46 -3.28 7.49 0.01
C ALA A 46 -2.90 6.46 -1.08
N LEU A 47 -1.60 6.20 -1.28
CA LEU A 47 -1.10 5.18 -2.21
C LEU A 47 -1.72 3.81 -1.88
N CYS A 48 -1.63 3.40 -0.62
CA CYS A 48 -2.24 2.17 -0.12
C CYS A 48 -3.72 2.06 -0.50
N LYS A 49 -4.50 3.12 -0.24
CA LYS A 49 -5.93 3.15 -0.55
C LYS A 49 -6.22 3.06 -2.05
N LEU A 50 -5.46 3.77 -2.88
CA LEU A 50 -5.64 3.70 -4.34
C LEU A 50 -5.29 2.31 -4.89
N MET A 51 -4.26 1.68 -4.34
CA MET A 51 -3.90 0.30 -4.70
C MET A 51 -4.98 -0.72 -4.32
N CYS A 52 -5.84 -0.45 -3.32
CA CYS A 52 -7.01 -1.31 -3.03
C CYS A 52 -8.18 -1.13 -4.01
N ILE A 53 -8.15 -0.12 -4.89
CA ILE A 53 -9.25 0.17 -5.83
C ILE A 53 -9.11 -0.66 -7.11
N SER A 54 -7.92 -0.67 -7.71
CA SER A 54 -7.64 -1.34 -8.99
C SER A 54 -6.45 -2.29 -8.87
N SER A 55 -6.63 -3.51 -9.38
CA SER A 55 -5.56 -4.49 -9.53
C SER A 55 -4.44 -4.00 -10.45
N GLU A 56 -4.80 -3.31 -11.55
CA GLU A 56 -3.84 -2.73 -12.49
C GLU A 56 -2.96 -1.67 -11.80
N PHE A 57 -3.58 -0.74 -11.05
CA PHE A 57 -2.84 0.26 -10.28
C PHE A 57 -2.00 -0.36 -9.15
N CYS A 58 -2.51 -1.41 -8.50
CA CYS A 58 -1.79 -2.16 -7.49
C CYS A 58 -0.51 -2.78 -8.06
N GLU A 59 -0.63 -3.54 -9.16
CA GLU A 59 0.50 -4.22 -9.80
C GLU A 59 1.60 -3.24 -10.24
N GLN A 60 1.21 -2.10 -10.84
CA GLN A 60 2.15 -1.07 -11.28
C GLN A 60 2.97 -0.45 -10.14
N ASN A 61 2.42 -0.39 -8.92
CA ASN A 61 3.02 0.33 -7.79
C ASN A 61 3.54 -0.59 -6.66
N LEU A 62 3.42 -1.91 -6.82
CA LEU A 62 3.76 -2.87 -5.77
C LEU A 62 5.25 -2.81 -5.38
N LEU A 63 6.14 -2.61 -6.34
CA LEU A 63 7.58 -2.47 -6.08
C LEU A 63 7.91 -1.22 -5.25
N LEU A 64 7.25 -0.10 -5.54
CA LEU A 64 7.38 1.14 -4.77
C LEU A 64 6.91 0.89 -3.33
N LEU A 65 5.76 0.25 -3.16
CA LEU A 65 5.20 -0.07 -1.85
C LEU A 65 6.14 -0.93 -1.00
N PHE A 66 6.74 -1.98 -1.57
CA PHE A 66 7.72 -2.81 -0.85
C PHE A 66 9.01 -2.06 -0.55
N THR A 67 9.47 -1.20 -1.45
CA THR A 67 10.64 -0.35 -1.19
C THR A 67 10.37 0.56 0.01
N MET A 68 9.18 1.17 0.09
CA MET A 68 8.77 1.98 1.24
C MET A 68 8.68 1.14 2.53
N LEU A 69 8.13 -0.08 2.47
CA LEU A 69 8.03 -0.98 3.63
C LEU A 69 9.41 -1.33 4.19
N GLU A 70 10.38 -1.58 3.32
CA GLU A 70 11.74 -2.00 3.70
C GLU A 70 12.62 -0.82 4.14
N LYS A 71 12.44 0.36 3.54
CA LYS A 71 13.36 1.50 3.71
C LYS A 71 12.84 2.59 4.65
N SER A 72 11.53 2.70 4.86
CA SER A 72 10.98 3.77 5.69
C SER A 72 11.36 3.61 7.16
N THR A 73 11.92 4.67 7.75
CA THR A 73 12.19 4.73 9.19
C THR A 73 10.91 4.97 10.00
N GLU A 74 9.84 5.50 9.39
CA GLU A 74 8.60 5.89 10.06
C GLU A 74 7.68 4.67 10.28
N PRO A 75 7.41 4.27 11.54
CA PRO A 75 6.55 3.11 11.83
C PRO A 75 5.12 3.24 11.31
N THR A 76 4.60 4.47 11.25
CA THR A 76 3.25 4.76 10.70
C THR A 76 3.15 4.38 9.23
N ILE A 77 4.18 4.69 8.42
CA ILE A 77 4.22 4.32 7.00
C ILE A 77 4.24 2.79 6.88
N ARG A 78 5.13 2.11 7.62
CA ARG A 78 5.22 0.63 7.57
C ARG A 78 3.93 -0.04 8.03
N SER A 79 3.27 0.51 9.06
CA SER A 79 1.97 0.03 9.55
C SER A 79 0.86 0.18 8.52
N ASN A 80 0.75 1.35 7.87
CA ASN A 80 -0.24 1.59 6.82
C ASN A 80 -0.08 0.59 5.67
N ILE A 81 1.18 0.35 5.26
CA ILE A 81 1.48 -0.60 4.19
C ILE A 81 1.08 -2.02 4.59
N ILE A 82 1.36 -2.45 5.83
CA ILE A 82 1.02 -3.81 6.28
C ILE A 82 -0.48 -4.05 6.31
N ILE A 83 -1.26 -3.09 6.79
CA ILE A 83 -2.73 -3.18 6.78
C ILE A 83 -3.23 -3.27 5.34
N ALA A 84 -2.74 -2.39 4.47
CA ALA A 84 -3.16 -2.35 3.07
C ALA A 84 -2.77 -3.63 2.30
N LEU A 85 -1.60 -4.20 2.57
CA LEU A 85 -1.21 -5.50 2.01
C LEU A 85 -2.16 -6.63 2.42
N GLY A 86 -2.74 -6.57 3.62
CA GLY A 86 -3.81 -7.46 4.05
C GLY A 86 -5.06 -7.30 3.19
N ASP A 87 -5.53 -6.06 3.01
CA ASP A 87 -6.69 -5.77 2.18
C ASP A 87 -6.48 -6.21 0.71
N MET A 88 -5.27 -5.98 0.18
CA MET A 88 -4.89 -6.40 -1.17
C MET A 88 -4.77 -7.92 -1.30
N ALA A 89 -4.36 -8.64 -0.26
CA ALA A 89 -4.29 -10.11 -0.29
C ALA A 89 -5.69 -10.73 -0.45
N VAL A 90 -6.71 -10.10 0.13
CA VAL A 90 -8.12 -10.49 -0.04
C VAL A 90 -8.65 -10.06 -1.41
N CYS A 91 -8.35 -8.85 -1.86
CA CYS A 91 -8.89 -8.31 -3.11
C CYS A 91 -8.20 -8.86 -4.37
N PHE A 92 -6.89 -9.12 -4.31
CA PHE A 92 -6.00 -9.41 -5.44
C PHE A 92 -5.01 -10.53 -5.09
N ASN A 93 -5.53 -11.66 -4.61
CA ASN A 93 -4.77 -12.77 -4.05
C ASN A 93 -3.53 -13.17 -4.88
N ASN A 94 -3.67 -13.32 -6.21
CA ASN A 94 -2.55 -13.67 -7.10
C ASN A 94 -1.36 -12.69 -7.04
N LEU A 95 -1.59 -11.40 -6.81
CA LEU A 95 -0.52 -10.39 -6.74
C LEU A 95 0.26 -10.49 -5.42
N ILE A 96 -0.46 -10.72 -4.31
CA ILE A 96 0.15 -10.71 -2.98
C ILE A 96 0.73 -12.08 -2.59
N ASP A 97 0.17 -13.18 -3.06
CA ASP A 97 0.68 -14.53 -2.76
C ASP A 97 2.14 -14.71 -3.20
N ALA A 98 2.49 -14.17 -4.37
CA ALA A 98 3.87 -14.17 -4.86
C ALA A 98 4.85 -13.37 -3.96
N ASN A 99 4.31 -12.51 -3.10
CA ASN A 99 5.05 -11.54 -2.29
C ASN A 99 4.75 -11.67 -0.78
N ILE A 100 4.07 -12.74 -0.35
CA ILE A 100 3.57 -12.88 1.03
C ILE A 100 4.70 -12.85 2.09
N ALA A 101 5.92 -13.23 1.69
CA ALA A 101 7.10 -13.20 2.53
C ALA A 101 7.40 -11.80 3.11
N TYR A 102 7.04 -10.72 2.39
CA TYR A 102 7.21 -9.35 2.90
C TYR A 102 6.32 -9.06 4.12
N LEU A 103 5.11 -9.63 4.19
CA LEU A 103 4.25 -9.51 5.37
C LEU A 103 4.85 -10.29 6.54
N TYR A 104 5.21 -11.57 6.34
CA TYR A 104 5.79 -12.40 7.40
C TYR A 104 7.06 -11.80 8.00
N LYS A 105 7.92 -11.19 7.18
CA LYS A 105 9.13 -10.51 7.64
C LYS A 105 8.85 -9.41 8.66
N ARG A 106 7.69 -8.73 8.59
CA ARG A 106 7.33 -7.66 9.53
C ARG A 106 6.92 -8.14 10.93
N LEU A 107 6.76 -9.45 11.15
CA LEU A 107 6.68 -10.00 12.51
C LEU A 107 7.96 -9.74 13.33
N SER A 108 9.08 -9.49 12.63
CA SER A 108 10.37 -9.13 13.23
C SER A 108 10.68 -7.63 13.17
N ASP A 109 9.69 -6.76 12.88
CA ASP A 109 9.92 -5.30 12.78
C ASP A 109 10.48 -4.72 14.10
N SER A 110 11.33 -3.70 14.03
CA SER A 110 11.89 -3.08 15.23
C SER A 110 10.81 -2.41 16.09
N ASP A 111 9.74 -1.93 15.47
CA ASP A 111 8.64 -1.24 16.14
C ASP A 111 7.53 -2.21 16.59
N ALA A 112 7.12 -2.09 17.85
CA ALA A 112 6.12 -2.97 18.45
C ALA A 112 4.72 -2.80 17.84
N THR A 113 4.37 -1.59 17.40
CA THR A 113 3.08 -1.33 16.74
C THR A 113 3.04 -2.00 15.37
N VAL A 114 4.12 -1.91 14.59
CA VAL A 114 4.22 -2.60 13.30
C VAL A 114 4.14 -4.12 13.48
N LYS A 115 4.83 -4.68 14.48
CA LYS A 115 4.73 -6.12 14.82
C LYS A 115 3.29 -6.54 15.15
N LYS A 116 2.61 -5.76 16.02
CA LYS A 116 1.23 -6.03 16.42
C LYS A 116 0.29 -5.99 15.22
N ASN A 117 0.39 -4.96 14.38
CA ASN A 117 -0.42 -4.82 13.19
C ASN A 117 -0.17 -5.99 12.21
N THR A 118 1.09 -6.38 12.04
CA THR A 118 1.46 -7.54 11.20
C THR A 118 0.82 -8.83 11.72
N LEU A 119 0.93 -9.09 13.02
CA LEU A 119 0.32 -10.28 13.62
C LEU A 119 -1.20 -10.27 13.43
N MET A 120 -1.85 -9.13 13.64
CA MET A 120 -3.30 -8.99 13.44
C MET A 120 -3.71 -9.26 12.00
N VAL A 121 -3.01 -8.67 11.02
CA VAL A 121 -3.28 -8.87 9.59
C VAL A 121 -3.07 -10.34 9.21
N LEU A 122 -1.95 -10.94 9.56
CA LEU A 122 -1.68 -12.35 9.25
C LEU A 122 -2.71 -13.29 9.90
N THR A 123 -3.08 -13.03 11.16
CA THR A 123 -4.13 -13.81 11.83
C THR A 123 -5.46 -13.69 11.09
N HIS A 124 -5.81 -12.49 10.63
CA HIS A 124 -7.03 -12.28 9.85
C HIS A 124 -7.00 -13.05 8.52
N LEU A 125 -5.88 -13.02 7.78
CA LEU A 125 -5.71 -13.72 6.50
C LEU A 125 -5.67 -15.25 6.63
N ILE A 126 -5.25 -15.78 7.78
CA ILE A 126 -5.21 -17.23 8.01
C ILE A 126 -6.60 -17.76 8.38
N LEU A 127 -7.39 -16.97 9.11
CA LEU A 127 -8.68 -17.39 9.66
C LEU A 127 -9.87 -17.10 8.74
N ASN A 128 -9.72 -16.23 7.74
CA ASN A 128 -10.77 -15.83 6.80
C ASN A 128 -10.31 -16.05 5.36
#